data_AF-A0A554KMX6-F1
#
_entry.id   AF-A0A554KMX6-F1
#
_cell.length_a   1.000
_cell.length_b   1.000
_cell.length_c   1.000
_cell.angle_alpha   90.00
_cell.angle_beta   90.00
_cell.angle_gamma   90.00
#
_symmetry.space_group_name_H-M   'P 1'
#
loop_
_entity.id
_entity.type
_entity.pdbx_description
1 polymer ?
#
loop_
_entity_poly.entity_id
_entity_poly.type
_entity_poly.pdbx_seq_one_letter_code
_entity_poly.pdbx_strand_id
1 'polypeptide(L)'
;MILSVDRAEILRLSCNDCKTAILERRNSIRSSRDQRGDDRCFMDDWLLWKWLSDSPPEPTAFRIEWGMEQCALFYEHRRMEQVDPVPKDAILDSAHWDDDLEAMALNQLHDELVRIQEALRAHRDIKDRPRTLKDDQVLYQILPEKILADFRLPPKEEFLGEYRSPHAGCPAFWRSHSQCDTKCHNLHQWGPCK
;
A
#
# COMPACT_ATOMS: atom_id res chain seq x y z
N MET A 1 14.70 2.99 6.85
CA MET A 1 15.81 2.19 6.25
C MET A 1 15.29 1.35 5.08
N ILE A 2 15.84 1.48 3.87
CA ILE A 2 15.49 0.62 2.71
C ILE A 2 16.40 -0.62 2.74
N LEU A 3 15.84 -1.81 2.55
CA LEU A 3 16.56 -3.09 2.68
C LEU A 3 16.19 -4.00 1.52
N SER A 4 17.07 -4.94 1.17
CA SER A 4 16.69 -6.06 0.29
C SER A 4 15.90 -7.13 1.06
N VAL A 5 15.50 -8.18 0.36
CA VAL A 5 14.96 -9.41 0.96
C VAL A 5 16.07 -10.41 1.34
N ASP A 6 17.34 -10.06 1.15
CA ASP A 6 18.46 -10.93 1.53
C ASP A 6 18.54 -11.02 3.06
N ARG A 7 18.35 -12.23 3.58
CA ARG A 7 18.42 -12.51 5.01
C ARG A 7 19.78 -12.15 5.58
N ALA A 8 20.87 -12.25 4.83
CA ALA A 8 22.20 -11.90 5.30
C ALA A 8 22.35 -10.40 5.60
N GLU A 9 21.63 -9.52 4.89
CA GLU A 9 21.58 -8.10 5.18
C GLU A 9 20.83 -7.83 6.49
N ILE A 10 19.65 -8.45 6.65
CA ILE A 10 18.79 -8.28 7.83
C ILE A 10 19.48 -8.79 9.11
N LEU A 11 20.16 -9.94 9.05
CA LEU A 11 20.83 -10.54 10.20
C LEU A 11 21.98 -9.70 10.77
N ARG A 12 22.46 -8.69 10.03
CA ARG A 12 23.50 -7.75 10.50
C ARG A 12 22.95 -6.60 11.33
N LEU A 13 21.63 -6.40 11.33
CA LEU A 13 21.00 -5.29 12.03
C LEU A 13 21.00 -5.51 13.54
N SER A 14 21.20 -4.41 14.27
CA SER A 14 21.07 -4.39 15.73
C SER A 14 19.59 -4.50 16.15
N CYS A 15 19.35 -4.79 17.43
CA CYS A 15 17.98 -4.84 17.97
C CYS A 15 17.19 -3.55 17.70
N ASN A 16 17.81 -2.38 17.94
CA ASN A 16 17.16 -1.08 17.73
C ASN A 16 16.89 -0.81 16.25
N ASP A 17 17.81 -1.18 15.36
CA ASP A 17 17.64 -1.01 13.92
C ASP A 17 16.52 -1.91 13.40
N CYS A 18 16.43 -3.15 13.88
CA CYS A 18 15.35 -4.06 13.53
C CYS A 18 13.99 -3.53 13.98
N LYS A 19 13.86 -3.12 15.26
CA LYS A 19 12.61 -2.55 15.77
C LYS A 19 12.18 -1.34 14.94
N THR A 20 13.11 -0.43 14.66
CA THR A 20 12.85 0.75 13.82
C THR A 20 12.38 0.35 12.42
N ALA A 21 13.09 -0.57 11.78
CA ALA A 21 12.76 -1.04 10.43
C ALA A 21 11.39 -1.74 10.37
N ILE A 22 11.04 -2.55 11.38
CA ILE A 22 9.74 -3.20 11.49
C ILE A 22 8.64 -2.14 11.64
N LEU A 23 8.81 -1.18 12.56
CA LEU A 23 7.83 -0.11 12.80
C LEU A 23 7.58 0.73 11.55
N GLU A 24 8.63 1.14 10.83
CA GLU A 24 8.50 1.90 9.57
C GLU A 24 7.60 1.16 8.56
N ARG A 25 7.80 -0.15 8.41
CA ARG A 25 7.07 -0.98 7.44
C ARG A 25 5.65 -1.26 7.90
N ARG A 26 5.45 -1.64 9.17
CA ARG A 26 4.11 -1.82 9.76
C ARG A 26 3.29 -0.55 9.62
N ASN A 27 3.86 0.61 9.93
CA ASN A 27 3.19 1.90 9.76
C ASN A 27 2.84 2.19 8.30
N SER A 28 3.74 1.89 7.36
CA SER A 28 3.45 2.04 5.93
C SER A 28 2.29 1.14 5.48
N ILE A 29 2.24 -0.10 5.95
CA ILE A 29 1.16 -1.06 5.64
C ILE A 29 -0.15 -0.59 6.28
N ARG A 30 -0.13 -0.11 7.53
CA ARG A 30 -1.30 0.49 8.22
C ARG A 30 -1.84 1.69 7.46
N SER A 31 -0.96 2.62 7.06
CA SER A 31 -1.37 3.78 6.25
C SER A 31 -2.07 3.36 4.96
N SER A 32 -1.59 2.34 4.26
CA SER A 32 -2.29 1.79 3.08
C SER A 32 -3.61 1.09 3.43
N ARG A 33 -3.65 0.31 4.50
CA ARG A 33 -4.84 -0.41 4.97
C ARG A 33 -5.97 0.54 5.38
N ASP A 34 -5.63 1.63 6.05
CA ASP A 34 -6.57 2.52 6.73
C ASP A 34 -7.15 3.60 5.80
N GLN A 35 -6.68 3.70 4.56
CA GLN A 35 -7.31 4.52 3.52
C GLN A 35 -8.73 4.03 3.22
N ARG A 36 -9.63 4.97 2.90
CA ARG A 36 -11.07 4.68 2.68
C ARG A 36 -11.59 5.40 1.45
N GLY A 37 -12.61 4.82 0.81
CA GLY A 37 -13.31 5.49 -0.28
C GLY A 37 -12.38 5.87 -1.43
N ASP A 38 -12.42 7.14 -1.82
CA ASP A 38 -11.63 7.71 -2.92
C ASP A 38 -10.19 8.11 -2.53
N ASP A 39 -9.82 8.02 -1.25
CA ASP A 39 -8.43 8.13 -0.80
C ASP A 39 -7.57 6.93 -1.23
N ARG A 40 -8.20 5.80 -1.61
CA ARG A 40 -7.49 4.61 -2.07
C ARG A 40 -7.04 4.77 -3.52
N CYS A 41 -5.75 4.58 -3.78
CA CYS A 41 -5.16 4.70 -5.09
C CYS A 41 -4.25 3.51 -5.41
N PHE A 42 -4.20 3.09 -6.68
CA PHE A 42 -3.25 2.06 -7.13
C PHE A 42 -1.79 2.51 -6.96
N MET A 43 -1.52 3.82 -6.89
CA MET A 43 -0.18 4.36 -6.69
C MET A 43 0.31 4.16 -5.25
N ASP A 44 -0.58 3.97 -4.28
CA ASP A 44 -0.18 3.76 -2.88
C ASP A 44 0.60 2.46 -2.70
N ASP A 45 0.45 1.52 -3.63
CA ASP A 45 1.27 0.30 -3.68
C ASP A 45 2.78 0.62 -3.73
N TRP A 46 3.18 1.72 -4.40
CA TRP A 46 4.59 2.12 -4.49
C TRP A 46 5.13 2.66 -3.17
N LEU A 47 4.28 3.25 -2.33
CA LEU A 47 4.64 3.68 -0.98
C LEU A 47 4.96 2.48 -0.07
N LEU A 48 4.40 1.31 -0.37
CA LEU A 48 4.72 0.05 0.30
C LEU A 48 6.02 -0.54 -0.27
N TRP A 49 6.18 -0.54 -1.59
CA TRP A 49 7.33 -1.19 -2.24
C TRP A 49 8.65 -0.43 -2.06
N LYS A 50 8.60 0.88 -1.74
CA LYS A 50 9.79 1.70 -1.48
C LYS A 50 10.76 1.13 -0.44
N TRP A 51 10.28 0.25 0.44
CA TRP A 51 11.10 -0.38 1.47
C TRP A 51 12.00 -1.51 0.96
N LEU A 52 11.76 -1.96 -0.28
CA LEU A 52 12.55 -2.97 -0.98
C LEU A 52 13.62 -2.29 -1.83
N SER A 53 14.89 -2.62 -1.61
CA SER A 53 16.02 -2.00 -2.33
C SER A 53 16.01 -2.23 -3.84
N ASP A 54 15.39 -3.33 -4.28
CA ASP A 54 15.22 -3.72 -5.68
C ASP A 54 13.86 -3.25 -6.25
N SER A 55 13.06 -2.49 -5.49
CA SER A 55 11.83 -1.92 -6.03
C SER A 55 12.15 -0.92 -7.14
N PRO A 56 11.42 -0.96 -8.26
CA PRO A 56 11.47 0.15 -9.20
C PRO A 56 11.08 1.45 -8.48
N PRO A 57 11.62 2.60 -8.92
CA PRO A 57 11.17 3.89 -8.43
C PRO A 57 9.70 4.08 -8.81
N GLU A 58 8.97 4.80 -7.97
CA GLU A 58 7.61 5.23 -8.28
C GLU A 58 7.58 5.96 -9.64
N PRO A 59 6.64 5.60 -10.55
CA PRO A 59 6.54 6.24 -11.86
C PRO A 59 6.30 7.75 -11.72
N THR A 60 7.22 8.55 -12.24
CA THR A 60 7.13 10.02 -12.24
C THR A 60 6.47 10.59 -13.50
N ALA A 61 6.34 9.76 -14.54
CA ALA A 61 5.64 10.08 -15.78
C ALA A 61 4.86 8.86 -16.25
N PHE A 62 3.58 9.05 -16.56
CA PHE A 62 2.71 8.03 -17.12
C PHE A 62 1.82 8.65 -18.19
N ARG A 63 1.42 7.81 -19.14
CA ARG A 63 0.35 8.14 -20.08
C ARG A 63 -0.98 8.08 -19.34
N ILE A 64 -1.87 8.98 -19.68
CA ILE A 64 -3.15 9.14 -18.97
C ILE A 64 -4.05 7.94 -19.24
N GLU A 65 -3.97 7.38 -20.44
CA GLU A 65 -4.65 6.14 -20.82
C GLU A 65 -4.25 5.00 -19.88
N TRP A 66 -2.96 4.90 -19.55
CA TRP A 66 -2.45 3.89 -18.62
C TRP A 66 -2.92 4.16 -17.19
N GLY A 67 -2.87 5.41 -16.71
CA GLY A 67 -3.37 5.77 -15.37
C GLY A 67 -4.85 5.43 -15.21
N MET A 68 -5.67 5.74 -16.21
CA MET A 68 -7.10 5.39 -16.23
C MET A 68 -7.34 3.88 -16.29
N GLU A 69 -6.55 3.14 -17.08
CA GLU A 69 -6.59 1.68 -17.12
C GLU A 69 -6.29 1.07 -15.73
N GLN A 70 -5.26 1.56 -15.04
CA GLN A 70 -4.94 1.10 -13.69
C GLN A 70 -6.05 1.43 -12.69
N CYS A 71 -6.67 2.61 -12.77
CA CYS A 71 -7.82 2.95 -11.95
C CYS A 71 -9.03 2.04 -12.20
N ALA A 72 -9.30 1.67 -13.46
CA ALA A 72 -10.37 0.75 -13.81
C ALA A 72 -10.11 -0.66 -13.26
N LEU A 73 -8.89 -1.18 -13.44
CA LEU A 73 -8.47 -2.48 -12.89
C LEU A 73 -8.54 -2.49 -11.35
N PHE A 74 -8.09 -1.42 -10.70
CA PHE A 74 -8.20 -1.28 -9.26
C PHE A 74 -9.65 -1.36 -8.80
N TYR A 75 -10.55 -0.60 -9.44
CA TYR A 75 -11.97 -0.62 -9.11
C TYR A 75 -12.59 -2.00 -9.29
N GLU A 76 -12.25 -2.69 -10.38
CA GLU A 76 -12.85 -3.97 -10.74
C GLU A 76 -12.38 -5.12 -9.84
N HIS A 77 -11.13 -5.07 -9.37
CA HIS A 77 -10.51 -6.21 -8.67
C HIS A 77 -10.24 -6.00 -7.18
N ARG A 78 -10.23 -4.76 -6.68
CA ARG A 78 -9.84 -4.41 -5.30
C ARG A 78 -10.96 -3.74 -4.49
N ARG A 79 -12.21 -3.87 -4.92
CA ARG A 79 -13.40 -3.39 -4.20
C ARG A 79 -14.17 -4.50 -3.51
N MET A 80 -14.90 -4.13 -2.46
CA MET A 80 -15.99 -4.93 -1.89
C MET A 80 -17.23 -4.07 -1.65
N GLU A 81 -18.40 -4.70 -1.65
CA GLU A 81 -19.67 -4.01 -1.38
C GLU A 81 -19.91 -3.83 0.12
N GLN A 82 -19.41 -4.76 0.92
CA GLN A 82 -19.58 -4.80 2.35
C GLN A 82 -18.23 -4.77 3.05
N VAL A 83 -18.21 -4.24 4.26
CA VAL A 83 -17.05 -4.32 5.14
C VAL A 83 -16.94 -5.74 5.66
N ASP A 84 -15.73 -6.29 5.68
CA ASP A 84 -15.49 -7.56 6.34
C ASP A 84 -15.80 -7.47 7.85
N PRO A 85 -16.33 -8.54 8.46
CA PRO A 85 -16.50 -8.57 9.90
C PRO A 85 -15.14 -8.48 10.59
N VAL A 86 -15.08 -7.71 11.67
CA VAL A 86 -13.86 -7.58 12.49
C VAL A 86 -13.51 -8.96 13.08
N PRO A 87 -12.26 -9.45 12.90
CA PRO A 87 -11.83 -10.70 13.51
C PRO A 87 -11.93 -10.67 15.03
N LYS A 88 -12.28 -11.81 15.65
CA LYS A 88 -12.47 -11.91 17.10
C LYS A 88 -11.19 -11.65 17.90
N ASP A 89 -10.05 -11.90 17.29
CA ASP A 89 -8.71 -11.75 17.84
C ASP A 89 -8.02 -10.46 17.36
N ALA A 90 -8.77 -9.51 16.79
CA ALA A 90 -8.23 -8.22 16.38
C ALA A 90 -7.89 -7.35 17.60
N ILE A 91 -6.75 -6.66 17.55
CA ILE A 91 -6.32 -5.70 18.58
C ILE A 91 -6.88 -4.33 18.19
N LEU A 92 -7.95 -3.89 18.85
CA LEU A 92 -8.66 -2.65 18.45
C LEU A 92 -8.02 -1.38 19.00
N ASP A 93 -7.28 -1.48 20.10
CA ASP A 93 -6.57 -0.34 20.68
C ASP A 93 -5.19 -0.21 20.04
N SER A 94 -4.96 0.91 19.35
CA SER A 94 -3.72 1.20 18.66
C SER A 94 -2.50 1.29 19.58
N ALA A 95 -2.71 1.56 20.88
CA ALA A 95 -1.62 1.57 21.86
C ALA A 95 -0.94 0.20 22.00
N HIS A 96 -1.63 -0.88 21.65
CA HIS A 96 -1.19 -2.26 21.82
C HIS A 96 -0.76 -2.94 20.51
N TRP A 97 -0.72 -2.22 19.39
CA TRP A 97 -0.42 -2.81 18.08
C TRP A 97 1.02 -3.30 17.94
N ASP A 98 1.97 -2.77 18.70
CA ASP A 98 3.40 -3.14 18.58
C ASP A 98 4.01 -3.63 19.91
N ASP A 99 3.17 -3.96 20.90
CA ASP A 99 3.60 -4.50 22.20
C ASP A 99 4.42 -5.80 22.05
N ASP A 100 4.19 -6.54 20.96
CA ASP A 100 4.94 -7.76 20.65
C ASP A 100 6.45 -7.50 20.48
N LEU A 101 6.83 -6.32 19.96
CA LEU A 101 8.23 -5.97 19.70
C LEU A 101 9.06 -5.85 20.98
N GLU A 102 8.44 -5.50 22.11
CA GLU A 102 9.15 -5.36 23.39
C GLU A 102 9.60 -6.72 23.96
N ALA A 103 8.87 -7.78 23.65
CA ALA A 103 9.16 -9.14 24.10
C ALA A 103 10.04 -9.94 23.13
N MET A 104 10.23 -9.48 21.89
CA MET A 104 10.99 -10.20 20.87
C MET A 104 12.51 -10.15 21.11
N ALA A 105 13.13 -11.32 21.14
CA ALA A 105 14.59 -11.45 21.05
C ALA A 105 15.09 -11.07 19.65
N LEU A 106 16.40 -10.76 19.53
CA LEU A 106 16.99 -10.29 18.27
C LEU A 106 16.73 -11.21 17.07
N ASN A 107 16.83 -12.53 17.26
CA ASN A 107 16.54 -13.50 16.20
C ASN A 107 15.06 -13.44 15.77
N GLN A 108 14.14 -13.22 16.70
CA GLN A 108 12.72 -13.07 16.38
C GLN A 108 12.44 -11.76 15.63
N LEU A 109 13.13 -10.68 16.00
CA LEU A 109 13.07 -9.42 15.26
C LEU A 109 13.62 -9.57 13.83
N HIS A 110 14.72 -10.31 13.64
CA HIS A 110 15.22 -10.63 12.31
C HIS A 110 14.21 -11.43 11.49
N ASP A 111 13.62 -12.47 12.07
CA ASP A 111 12.63 -13.31 11.40
C ASP A 111 11.35 -12.53 11.05
N GLU A 112 10.90 -11.64 11.93
CA GLU A 112 9.74 -10.78 11.68
C GLU A 112 10.02 -9.77 10.56
N LEU A 113 11.21 -9.15 10.54
CA LEU A 113 11.60 -8.23 9.47
C LEU A 113 11.73 -8.95 8.13
N VAL A 114 12.28 -10.18 8.09
CA VAL A 114 12.30 -11.02 6.89
C VAL A 114 10.88 -11.29 6.40
N ARG A 115 9.98 -11.71 7.30
CA ARG A 115 8.57 -12.00 6.95
C ARG A 115 7.87 -10.80 6.33
N ILE A 116 8.05 -9.61 6.90
CA ILE A 116 7.46 -8.36 6.37
C ILE A 116 8.04 -8.02 4.99
N GLN A 117 9.36 -8.11 4.83
CA GLN A 117 10.03 -7.85 3.55
C GLN A 117 9.57 -8.83 2.46
N GLU A 118 9.43 -10.12 2.80
CA GLU A 118 8.92 -11.13 1.87
C GLU A 118 7.47 -10.87 1.46
N ALA A 119 6.62 -10.43 2.40
CA ALA A 119 5.23 -10.08 2.10
C ALA A 119 5.14 -8.87 1.14
N LEU A 120 5.95 -7.83 1.38
CA LEU A 120 6.04 -6.67 0.48
C LEU A 120 6.52 -7.08 -0.91
N ARG A 121 7.54 -7.95 -1.00
CA ARG A 121 8.04 -8.47 -2.29
C ARG A 121 6.96 -9.28 -3.01
N ALA A 122 6.31 -10.20 -2.29
CA ALA A 122 5.24 -11.03 -2.86
C ALA A 122 4.10 -10.17 -3.43
N HIS A 123 3.72 -9.09 -2.72
CA HIS A 123 2.73 -8.14 -3.19
C HIS A 123 3.18 -7.38 -4.45
N ARG A 124 4.44 -6.90 -4.46
CA ARG A 124 5.04 -6.19 -5.61
C ARG A 124 5.12 -7.04 -6.87
N ASP A 125 5.50 -8.30 -6.71
CA ASP A 125 5.84 -9.18 -7.84
C ASP A 125 4.61 -9.81 -8.52
N ILE A 126 3.41 -9.40 -8.14
CA ILE A 126 2.17 -9.67 -8.89
C ILE A 126 2.19 -8.85 -10.18
N LYS A 127 2.69 -9.46 -11.27
CA LYS A 127 2.85 -8.83 -12.59
C LYS A 127 2.07 -9.53 -13.71
N ASP A 128 1.80 -10.82 -13.57
CA ASP A 128 1.16 -11.63 -14.63
C ASP A 128 -0.38 -11.58 -14.62
N ARG A 129 -0.96 -10.86 -13.66
CA ARG A 129 -2.41 -10.64 -13.51
C ARG A 129 -2.69 -9.34 -12.76
N PRO A 130 -3.93 -8.81 -12.83
CA PRO A 130 -4.36 -7.73 -11.94
C PRO A 130 -4.23 -8.13 -10.46
N ARG A 131 -3.84 -7.17 -9.62
CA ARG A 131 -3.94 -7.31 -8.15
C ARG A 131 -5.39 -7.34 -7.73
N THR A 132 -5.69 -8.17 -6.74
CA THR A 132 -7.03 -8.43 -6.22
C THR A 132 -7.13 -8.01 -4.76
N LEU A 133 -8.36 -7.86 -4.25
CA LEU A 133 -8.60 -7.63 -2.82
C LEU A 133 -7.92 -8.69 -1.93
N LYS A 134 -7.79 -9.93 -2.42
CA LYS A 134 -7.20 -11.01 -1.64
C LYS A 134 -5.69 -10.80 -1.46
N ASP A 135 -5.03 -10.22 -2.45
CA ASP A 135 -3.60 -9.89 -2.37
C ASP A 135 -3.35 -8.83 -1.30
N ASP A 136 -4.20 -7.80 -1.26
CA ASP A 136 -4.18 -6.77 -0.23
C ASP A 136 -4.45 -7.35 1.16
N GLN A 137 -5.48 -8.19 1.28
CA GLN A 137 -5.81 -8.85 2.54
C GLN A 137 -4.65 -9.71 3.05
N VAL A 138 -3.97 -10.45 2.18
CA VAL A 138 -2.79 -11.25 2.55
C VAL A 138 -1.67 -10.35 3.08
N LEU A 139 -1.43 -9.20 2.43
CA LEU A 139 -0.45 -8.23 2.92
C LEU A 139 -0.86 -7.65 4.29
N TYR A 140 -2.10 -7.20 4.45
CA TYR A 140 -2.55 -6.56 5.69
C TYR A 140 -2.65 -7.55 6.86
N GLN A 141 -2.91 -8.83 6.60
CA GLN A 141 -2.95 -9.89 7.61
C GLN A 141 -1.60 -10.18 8.26
N ILE A 142 -0.49 -9.65 7.72
CA ILE A 142 0.80 -9.80 8.40
C ILE A 142 0.89 -8.90 9.64
N LEU A 143 0.06 -7.86 9.75
CA LEU A 143 0.05 -6.96 10.88
C LEU A 143 -0.49 -7.67 12.15
N PRO A 144 0.13 -7.45 13.32
CA PRO A 144 -0.24 -8.13 14.57
C PRO A 144 -1.67 -7.81 15.02
N GLU A 145 -2.19 -6.63 14.71
CA GLU A 145 -3.54 -6.22 15.09
C GLU A 145 -4.66 -6.94 14.34
N LYS A 146 -4.35 -7.61 13.21
CA LYS A 146 -5.31 -8.39 12.39
C LYS A 146 -6.56 -7.62 11.95
N ILE A 147 -6.49 -6.29 11.94
CA ILE A 147 -7.57 -5.43 11.43
C ILE A 147 -7.63 -5.57 9.90
N LEU A 148 -8.84 -5.71 9.36
CA LEU A 148 -9.09 -5.76 7.92
C LEU A 148 -9.29 -4.35 7.36
N ALA A 149 -8.82 -4.11 6.14
CA ALA A 149 -9.08 -2.84 5.44
C ALA A 149 -10.55 -2.71 5.04
N ASP A 150 -11.00 -1.47 4.90
CA ASP A 150 -12.29 -1.16 4.27
C ASP A 150 -12.10 -1.03 2.76
N PHE A 151 -12.47 -2.08 2.02
CA PHE A 151 -12.33 -2.13 0.57
C PHE A 151 -13.51 -1.51 -0.19
N ARG A 152 -14.44 -0.83 0.50
CA ARG A 152 -15.55 -0.17 -0.19
C ARG A 152 -15.05 1.03 -0.97
N LEU A 153 -15.50 1.11 -2.21
CA LEU A 153 -15.29 2.26 -3.09
C LEU A 153 -16.66 2.86 -3.45
N PRO A 154 -16.72 4.15 -3.83
CA PRO A 154 -17.92 4.75 -4.40
C PRO A 154 -18.44 3.99 -5.64
N PRO A 155 -19.67 4.26 -6.12
CA PRO A 155 -20.14 3.75 -7.41
C PRO A 155 -19.15 4.01 -8.55
N LYS A 156 -19.14 3.16 -9.58
CA LYS A 156 -18.10 3.16 -10.63
C LYS A 156 -18.05 4.51 -11.34
N GLU A 157 -19.20 5.11 -11.60
CA GLU A 157 -19.39 6.40 -12.26
C GLU A 157 -18.89 7.57 -11.41
N GLU A 158 -18.95 7.42 -10.08
CA GLU A 158 -18.42 8.40 -9.12
C GLU A 158 -16.90 8.23 -8.97
N PHE A 159 -16.41 7.00 -8.78
CA PHE A 159 -14.99 6.70 -8.59
C PHE A 159 -14.18 6.96 -9.87
N LEU A 160 -14.59 6.38 -11.01
CA LEU A 160 -13.95 6.63 -12.29
C LEU A 160 -14.37 7.97 -12.90
N GLY A 161 -15.37 8.64 -12.34
CA GLY A 161 -15.77 10.02 -12.65
C GLY A 161 -16.51 10.22 -13.98
N GLU A 162 -17.75 10.71 -13.90
CA GLU A 162 -18.34 11.68 -14.84
C GLU A 162 -18.74 13.00 -14.13
N TYR A 163 -18.84 13.04 -12.80
CA TYR A 163 -19.64 14.06 -12.10
C TYR A 163 -18.97 14.94 -11.03
N ARG A 164 -17.68 14.74 -10.66
CA ARG A 164 -17.07 15.52 -9.57
C ARG A 164 -15.63 15.98 -9.84
N SER A 165 -15.47 17.11 -10.52
CA SER A 165 -14.33 18.01 -10.28
C SER A 165 -14.76 19.05 -9.24
N PRO A 166 -13.95 19.46 -8.24
CA PRO A 166 -12.51 19.23 -8.05
C PRO A 166 -12.14 18.22 -6.93
N HIS A 167 -13.10 17.46 -6.41
CA HIS A 167 -12.91 16.60 -5.22
C HIS A 167 -12.87 15.09 -5.51
N ALA A 168 -12.95 14.63 -6.75
CA ALA A 168 -12.81 13.21 -7.03
C ALA A 168 -11.33 12.80 -7.00
N GLY A 169 -11.06 11.62 -6.42
CA GLY A 169 -9.72 11.05 -6.28
C GLY A 169 -8.96 10.79 -7.58
N CYS A 170 -8.13 9.74 -7.58
CA CYS A 170 -7.13 9.49 -8.62
C CYS A 170 -7.57 9.62 -10.10
N PRO A 171 -8.76 9.16 -10.51
CA PRO A 171 -9.23 9.30 -11.90
C PRO A 171 -9.48 10.74 -12.38
N ALA A 172 -9.95 11.64 -11.51
CA ALA A 172 -10.22 13.03 -11.91
C ALA A 172 -8.94 13.84 -12.02
N PHE A 173 -7.90 13.50 -11.24
CA PHE A 173 -6.57 14.05 -11.42
C PHE A 173 -6.02 13.73 -12.83
N TRP A 174 -6.10 12.46 -13.26
CA TRP A 174 -5.62 12.07 -14.59
C TRP A 174 -6.32 12.80 -15.72
N ARG A 175 -7.65 12.93 -15.65
CA ARG A 175 -8.40 13.60 -16.71
C ARG A 175 -8.20 15.11 -16.76
N SER A 176 -8.11 15.77 -15.61
CA SER A 176 -7.85 17.22 -15.56
C SER A 176 -6.48 17.61 -16.14
N HIS A 177 -5.57 16.64 -16.26
CA HIS A 177 -4.25 16.80 -16.85
C HIS A 177 -4.12 16.15 -18.24
N SER A 178 -5.24 15.76 -18.89
CA SER A 178 -5.30 15.16 -20.24
C SER A 178 -4.59 15.93 -21.34
N GLN A 179 -4.39 17.24 -21.15
CA GLN A 179 -3.72 18.13 -22.10
C GLN A 179 -2.33 18.59 -21.62
N CYS A 180 -1.87 18.13 -20.45
CA CYS A 180 -0.55 18.46 -19.93
C CYS A 180 0.54 17.66 -20.64
N ASP A 181 1.59 18.33 -21.13
CA ASP A 181 2.76 17.63 -21.66
C ASP A 181 3.50 16.94 -20.50
N THR A 182 3.47 15.61 -20.51
CA THR A 182 4.19 14.75 -19.55
C THR A 182 5.70 14.98 -19.51
N LYS A 183 6.28 15.70 -20.48
CA LYS A 183 7.69 16.13 -20.47
C LYS A 183 7.94 17.38 -19.61
N CYS A 184 6.90 18.16 -19.29
CA CYS A 184 7.02 19.45 -18.61
C CYS A 184 6.42 19.47 -17.19
N HIS A 185 5.58 18.50 -16.84
CA HIS A 185 4.86 18.49 -15.56
C HIS A 185 5.15 17.23 -14.75
N ASN A 186 5.60 17.42 -13.51
CA ASN A 186 5.73 16.35 -12.53
C ASN A 186 4.35 16.02 -11.95
N LEU A 187 3.59 15.19 -12.66
CA LEU A 187 2.23 14.79 -12.27
C LEU A 187 2.20 14.05 -10.92
N HIS A 188 3.32 13.51 -10.45
CA HIS A 188 3.47 12.95 -9.11
C HIS A 188 3.44 14.03 -8.01
N GLN A 189 4.11 15.17 -8.21
CA GLN A 189 4.02 16.30 -7.27
C GLN A 189 2.62 16.92 -7.19
N TRP A 190 1.75 16.70 -8.18
CA TRP A 190 0.42 17.29 -8.22
C TRP A 190 -0.69 16.26 -7.98
N GLY A 191 -0.33 14.98 -7.90
CA GLY A 191 -1.25 13.86 -7.81
C GLY A 191 -2.07 13.80 -6.52
N PRO A 192 -3.13 12.97 -6.51
CA PRO A 192 -4.07 12.84 -5.39
C PRO A 192 -3.44 12.24 -4.11
N CYS A 193 -2.27 11.60 -4.21
CA CYS A 193 -1.66 10.79 -3.16
C CYS A 193 -0.63 11.55 -2.31
N LYS A 194 -0.87 12.83 -2.01
CA LYS A 194 0.02 13.65 -1.17
C LYS A 194 -0.40 13.67 0.29
#